data_AF-A0A101V733-F1
#
_entry.id   AF-A0A101V733-F1
#
_cell.length_a   1.000
_cell.length_b   1.000
_cell.length_c   1.000
_cell.angle_alpha   90.00
_cell.angle_beta   90.00
_cell.angle_gamma   90.00
#
_symmetry.space_group_name_H-M   'P 1'
#
loop_
_entity.id
_entity.type
_entity.pdbx_description
1 polymer ?
#
loop_
_entity_poly.entity_id
_entity_poly.type
_entity_poly.pdbx_seq_one_letter_code
_entity_poly.pdbx_strand_id
1 'polypeptide(L)'
;MFDIKVFVDTDSDIRVLRRIVRDIKERSRTIDSVIEQYQKTVKPMHDAFVEPSKKYADIIIPEGGFNNIAINMLTSTIRHGD
;
A
#
# COMPACT_ATOMS: atom_id res chain seq x y z
N MET A 1 15.97 -14.44 -2.14
CA MET A 1 16.43 -13.05 -1.87
C MET A 1 15.81 -12.18 -2.95
N PHE A 2 15.36 -10.97 -2.63
CA PHE A 2 14.80 -10.03 -3.63
C PHE A 2 15.89 -9.07 -4.10
N ASP A 3 15.94 -8.81 -5.40
CA ASP A 3 16.93 -7.90 -6.00
C ASP A 3 16.65 -6.43 -5.66
N ILE A 4 15.37 -6.06 -5.59
CA ILE A 4 14.89 -4.73 -5.20
C ILE A 4 13.68 -4.85 -4.29
N LYS A 5 13.71 -4.16 -3.15
CA LYS A 5 12.62 -4.12 -2.16
C LYS A 5 12.00 -2.72 -2.15
N VAL A 6 10.71 -2.66 -2.47
CA VAL A 6 9.96 -1.40 -2.57
C VAL A 6 8.85 -1.36 -1.52
N PHE A 7 8.69 -0.23 -0.84
CA PHE A 7 7.55 0.04 0.03
C PHE A 7 6.75 1.24 -0.49
N VAL A 8 5.44 1.06 -0.71
CA VAL A 8 4.55 2.13 -1.14
C VAL A 8 3.93 2.79 0.07
N ASP A 9 4.26 4.06 0.29
CA ASP A 9 3.88 4.81 1.46
C ASP A 9 2.74 5.79 1.17
N THR A 10 1.73 5.77 2.03
CA THR A 10 0.57 6.65 1.94
C THR A 10 -0.10 6.70 3.31
N ASP A 11 -0.60 7.87 3.69
CA ASP A 11 -1.23 8.06 5.00
C ASP A 11 -2.41 7.11 5.23
N SER A 12 -2.60 6.75 6.50
CA SER A 12 -3.58 5.73 6.90
C SER A 12 -5.04 6.12 6.63
N ASP A 13 -5.34 7.41 6.69
CA ASP A 13 -6.64 8.01 6.39
C ASP A 13 -6.95 7.96 4.87
N ILE A 14 -6.00 8.33 4.03
CA ILE A 14 -6.11 8.19 2.58
C ILE A 14 -6.30 6.72 2.21
N ARG A 15 -5.52 5.81 2.80
CA ARG A 15 -5.63 4.36 2.54
C ARG A 15 -6.99 3.79 2.97
N VAL A 16 -7.50 4.17 4.15
CA VAL A 16 -8.81 3.67 4.60
C VAL A 16 -9.96 4.22 3.75
N LEU A 17 -9.90 5.48 3.32
CA LEU A 17 -10.89 6.05 2.41
C LEU A 17 -10.91 5.31 1.06
N ARG A 18 -9.74 5.09 0.45
CA ARG A 18 -9.62 4.28 -0.78
C ARG A 18 -10.16 2.87 -0.58
N ARG A 19 -9.86 2.25 0.57
CA ARG A 19 -10.35 0.91 0.93
C ARG A 19 -11.86 0.87 1.06
N ILE A 20 -12.49 1.84 1.72
CA ILE A 20 -13.96 1.92 1.88
C ILE A 20 -14.62 2.00 0.51
N VAL A 21 -14.17 2.93 -0.34
CA VAL A 21 -14.73 3.11 -1.69
C VAL A 21 -14.62 1.83 -2.51
N ARG A 22 -13.43 1.20 -2.53
CA ARG A 22 -13.19 -0.05 -3.25
C ARG A 22 -14.05 -1.20 -2.73
N ASP A 23 -14.07 -1.42 -1.41
CA ASP A 23 -14.75 -2.56 -0.81
C ASP A 23 -16.28 -2.45 -0.96
N ILE A 24 -16.86 -1.25 -0.98
CA ILE A 24 -18.28 -1.04 -1.26
C ILE A 24 -18.58 -1.25 -2.76
N LYS A 25 -17.80 -0.61 -3.64
CA LYS A 25 -18.11 -0.59 -5.09
C LYS A 25 -17.78 -1.90 -5.80
N GLU A 26 -16.70 -2.56 -5.42
CA GLU A 26 -16.14 -3.70 -6.16
C GLU A 26 -16.32 -5.04 -5.45
N ARG A 27 -16.62 -5.01 -4.14
CA ARG A 27 -16.69 -6.23 -3.30
C ARG A 27 -18.02 -6.38 -2.56
N SER A 28 -19.00 -5.52 -2.85
CA SER A 28 -20.35 -5.55 -2.28
C SER A 28 -20.39 -5.59 -0.74
N ARG A 29 -19.43 -4.92 -0.07
CA ARG A 29 -19.41 -4.82 1.39
C ARG A 29 -20.24 -3.63 1.89
N THR A 30 -20.75 -3.73 3.11
CA THR A 30 -21.37 -2.60 3.81
C THR A 30 -20.31 -1.72 4.48
N ILE A 31 -20.61 -0.44 4.69
CA ILE A 31 -19.69 0.48 5.38
C ILE A 31 -19.34 -0.03 6.78
N ASP A 32 -20.32 -0.54 7.52
CA ASP A 32 -20.14 -1.06 8.88
C ASP A 32 -19.17 -2.25 8.91
N SER A 33 -19.31 -3.19 7.98
CA SER A 33 -18.42 -4.36 7.89
C SER A 33 -16.97 -3.95 7.57
N VAL A 34 -16.78 -2.91 6.76
CA VAL A 34 -15.44 -2.41 6.41
C VAL A 34 -14.78 -1.71 7.60
N ILE A 35 -15.55 -0.89 8.33
CA ILE A 35 -15.09 -0.20 9.55
C ILE A 35 -14.72 -1.22 10.63
N GLU A 36 -15.62 -2.18 10.90
CA GLU A 36 -15.38 -3.24 11.88
C GLU A 36 -14.11 -4.03 11.54
N GLN A 37 -13.95 -4.45 10.28
CA GLN A 37 -12.75 -5.16 9.86
C GLN A 37 -11.49 -4.27 9.96
N TYR A 38 -11.60 -2.98 9.62
CA TYR A 38 -10.47 -2.05 9.70
C TYR A 38 -9.94 -1.94 11.13
N GLN A 39 -10.85 -1.74 12.08
CA GLN A 39 -10.52 -1.57 13.50
C GLN A 39 -10.04 -2.88 14.14
N LYS A 40 -10.74 -4.00 13.88
CA LYS A 40 -10.44 -5.28 14.54
C LYS A 40 -9.17 -5.95 14.02
N THR A 41 -8.85 -5.77 12.74
CA THR A 41 -7.79 -6.56 12.08
C THR A 41 -6.82 -5.73 11.27
N VAL A 42 -7.30 -4.92 10.31
CA VAL A 42 -6.38 -4.30 9.34
C VAL A 42 -5.42 -3.30 9.98
N LYS A 43 -5.91 -2.40 10.83
CA LYS A 43 -5.05 -1.41 11.49
C LYS A 43 -4.07 -2.04 12.49
N PRO A 44 -4.50 -2.90 13.44
CA PRO A 44 -3.57 -3.57 14.35
C PRO A 44 -2.51 -4.40 13.63
N MET A 45 -2.89 -5.14 12.59
CA MET A 45 -1.94 -5.95 11.82
C MET A 45 -1.01 -5.10 10.95
N HIS A 46 -1.50 -4.00 10.40
CA HIS A 46 -0.67 -3.04 9.71
C HIS A 46 0.42 -2.48 10.64
N ASP A 47 0.00 -1.98 11.81
CA ASP A 47 0.90 -1.32 12.75
C ASP A 47 1.90 -2.32 13.36
N ALA A 48 1.49 -3.58 13.59
CA ALA A 48 2.36 -4.61 14.15
C ALA A 48 3.31 -5.28 13.14
N PHE A 49 2.92 -5.40 11.86
CA PHE A 49 3.65 -6.24 10.90
C PHE A 49 3.99 -5.58 9.57
N VAL A 50 3.12 -4.70 9.03
CA VAL A 50 3.34 -4.07 7.72
C VAL A 50 4.20 -2.81 7.85
N GLU A 51 3.86 -1.89 8.74
CA GLU A 51 4.65 -0.66 8.92
C GLU A 51 6.11 -0.96 9.31
N PRO A 52 6.40 -1.90 10.23
CA PRO A 52 7.78 -2.24 10.56
C PRO A 52 8.59 -2.83 9.40
N SER A 53 7.94 -3.36 8.35
CA SER A 53 8.65 -3.89 7.18
C SER A 53 9.22 -2.80 6.29
N LYS A 54 8.73 -1.55 6.41
CA LYS A 54 9.21 -0.37 5.68
C LYS A 54 10.71 -0.14 5.81
N LYS A 55 11.27 -0.44 6.99
CA LYS A 55 12.72 -0.29 7.27
C LYS A 55 13.63 -1.20 6.43
N TYR A 56 13.06 -2.24 5.82
CA TYR A 56 13.80 -3.17 4.97
C TYR A 56 13.68 -2.81 3.48
N ALA A 57 13.00 -1.72 3.12
CA ALA A 57 12.88 -1.30 1.73
C ALA A 57 14.14 -0.58 1.25
N ASP A 58 14.55 -0.86 0.02
CA ASP A 58 15.59 -0.11 -0.67
C ASP A 58 15.02 1.22 -1.19
N ILE A 59 13.73 1.22 -1.57
CA ILE A 59 13.02 2.39 -2.12
C ILE A 59 11.66 2.55 -1.43
N ILE A 60 11.36 3.79 -1.00
CA ILE A 60 10.04 4.18 -0.50
C ILE A 60 9.38 5.11 -1.53
N ILE A 61 8.19 4.75 -2.02
CA ILE A 61 7.44 5.53 -3.01
C ILE A 61 6.25 6.19 -2.33
N PRO A 62 6.23 7.53 -2.21
CA PRO A 62 5.07 8.25 -1.71
C PRO A 62 3.94 8.26 -2.76
N GLU A 63 2.70 8.36 -2.27
CA GLU A 63 1.47 8.53 -3.07
C GLU A 63 1.11 7.37 -4.03
N GLY A 64 1.94 6.32 -4.09
CA GLY A 64 1.68 5.10 -4.83
C GLY A 64 1.44 5.32 -6.33
N GLY A 65 0.29 4.86 -6.82
CA GLY A 65 -0.05 4.79 -8.25
C GLY A 65 -0.13 6.13 -8.99
N PHE A 66 -0.06 7.26 -8.28
CA PHE A 66 -0.06 8.60 -8.88
C PHE A 66 1.35 9.14 -9.13
N ASN A 67 2.38 8.50 -8.57
CA ASN A 67 3.75 8.92 -8.74
C ASN A 67 4.34 8.34 -10.04
N ASN A 68 3.94 8.95 -11.16
CA ASN A 68 4.40 8.54 -12.50
C ASN A 68 5.93 8.55 -12.63
N ILE A 69 6.60 9.46 -11.92
CA ILE A 69 8.07 9.53 -11.92
C ILE A 69 8.66 8.26 -11.29
N ALA A 70 8.17 7.87 -10.11
CA ALA A 70 8.63 6.66 -9.43
C ALA A 70 8.29 5.38 -10.22
N ILE A 71 7.10 5.32 -10.84
CA ILE A 71 6.70 4.21 -11.71
C ILE A 71 7.64 4.10 -12.91
N ASN A 72 7.94 5.22 -13.57
CA ASN A 72 8.84 5.24 -14.72
C ASN A 72 10.27 4.82 -14.34
N MET A 73 10.77 5.28 -13.18
CA MET A 73 12.07 4.89 -12.65
C MET A 73 12.14 3.38 -12.42
N LEU A 74 11.17 2.81 -11.68
CA LEU A 74 11.10 1.36 -11.45
C LEU A 74 10.99 0.57 -12.76
N THR A 75 10.15 1.04 -13.70
CA THR A 75 9.97 0.37 -14.99
C THR A 75 11.25 0.40 -15.82
N SER A 76 12.03 1.49 -15.75
CA SER A 76 13.32 1.58 -16.41
C SER A 76 14.33 0.61 -15.79
N THR A 77 14.39 0.54 -14.46
CA THR A 77 15.27 -0.39 -13.73
C THR A 77 14.94 -1.85 -14.03
N ILE A 78 13.66 -2.21 -14.17
CA ILE A 78 13.27 -3.58 -14.56
C ILE A 78 13.66 -3.89 -16.02
N ARG A 79 13.60 -2.89 -16.91
CA ARG A 79 13.91 -3.07 -18.34
C ARG A 79 15.41 -3.12 -18.65
N HIS A 80 16.24 -2.49 -17.83
CA HIS A 80 17.69 -2.33 -18.05
C HIS A 80 18.54 -2.85 -16.89
N GLY A 81 17.93 -3.56 -15.93
CA GLY A 81 18.68 -4.26 -14.90
C GLY A 81 19.38 -5.45 -15.53
N ASP A 82 20.71 -5.49 -15.39
CA ASP A 82 21.56 -6.63 -15.72
C ASP A 82 21.16 -7.90 -14.94
#